data_AF-A0A7X8N446-F1
#
_entry.id   AF-A0A7X8N446-F1
#
_cell.length_a   1.000
_cell.length_b   1.000
_cell.length_c   1.000
_cell.angle_alpha   90.00
_cell.angle_beta   90.00
_cell.angle_gamma   90.00
#
_symmetry.space_group_name_H-M   'P 1'
#
loop_
_entity.id
_entity.type
_entity.pdbx_description
1 polymer ?
#
loop_
_entity_poly.entity_id
_entity_poly.type
_entity_poly.pdbx_seq_one_letter_code
_entity_poly.pdbx_strand_id
1 'polypeptide(L)'
;MEQISRTWNLIWFPYVIYIMYFLGVGLISGGIVHMPIEPARYSIILILGSFLFISASFVNEFYIEKKKMNLPQAMKLLFFSLLLSLGVGMVSGGIQHFGDLGGYAVVLIPGGIVLSVLSFIFKNNIKLNTKQTTLVITMLLLLVSPLAFTLNWYVDGVTRTENISEVKNDGHGHGH
;
A
#
# COMPACT_ATOMS: atom_id res chain seq x y z
N MET A 1 8.47 33.20 25.24
CA MET A 1 9.27 32.03 24.83
C MET A 1 8.55 30.72 25.19
N GLU A 2 8.07 30.56 26.42
CA GLU A 2 7.38 29.33 26.89
C GLU A 2 6.08 28.99 26.15
N GLN A 3 5.26 29.99 25.78
CA GLN A 3 4.04 29.76 25.02
C GLN A 3 4.32 29.27 23.59
N ILE A 4 5.39 29.77 22.97
CA ILE A 4 5.81 29.39 21.61
C ILE A 4 6.31 27.93 21.60
N SER A 5 7.15 27.55 22.57
CA SER A 5 7.63 26.17 22.68
C SER A 5 6.49 25.20 23.01
N ARG A 6 5.52 25.62 23.83
CA ARG A 6 4.32 24.82 24.13
C ARG A 6 3.46 24.58 22.88
N THR A 7 3.16 25.62 22.09
CA THR A 7 2.39 25.48 20.85
C THR A 7 3.11 24.60 19.83
N TRP A 8 4.44 24.75 19.70
CA TRP A 8 5.25 23.90 18.83
C TRP A 8 5.11 22.42 19.18
N ASN A 9 5.33 22.06 20.46
CA ASN A 9 5.31 20.68 20.91
C ASN A 9 3.91 20.04 20.86
N LEU A 10 2.85 20.83 21.08
CA LEU A 10 1.49 20.32 21.11
C LEU A 10 0.85 20.16 19.73
N ILE A 11 1.21 21.00 18.76
CA ILE A 11 0.51 21.08 17.47
C ILE A 11 1.46 20.82 16.32
N TRP A 12 2.44 21.70 16.13
CA TRP A 12 3.26 21.71 14.92
C TRP A 12 4.16 20.49 14.81
N PHE A 13 4.79 20.07 15.91
CA PHE A 13 5.65 18.89 15.89
C PHE A 13 4.86 17.62 15.55
N PRO A 14 3.77 17.25 16.25
CA PRO A 14 2.95 16.10 15.85
C PRO A 14 2.41 16.19 14.42
N TYR A 15 1.99 17.38 13.99
CA TYR A 15 1.49 17.59 12.63
C TYR A 15 2.56 17.35 11.57
N VAL A 16 3.79 17.83 11.76
CA VAL A 16 4.90 17.56 10.82
C VAL A 16 5.17 16.06 10.73
N ILE A 17 5.18 15.35 11.86
CA ILE A 17 5.35 13.89 11.87
C ILE A 17 4.21 13.18 11.17
N TYR A 18 2.97 13.66 11.35
CA TYR A 18 1.80 13.17 10.62
C TYR A 18 1.97 13.38 9.11
N ILE A 19 2.35 14.57 8.65
CA ILE A 19 2.60 14.83 7.23
C ILE A 19 3.70 13.91 6.68
N MET A 20 4.82 13.74 7.38
CA MET A 20 5.88 12.81 6.98
C MET A 20 5.37 11.37 6.88
N TYR A 21 4.50 10.95 7.80
CA TYR A 21 3.88 9.64 7.78
C TYR A 21 3.04 9.43 6.52
N PHE A 22 2.08 10.32 6.24
CA PHE A 22 1.20 10.19 5.07
C PHE A 22 1.92 10.40 3.75
N LEU A 23 2.89 11.31 3.70
CA LEU A 23 3.74 11.50 2.52
C LEU A 23 4.57 10.24 2.27
N GLY A 24 5.12 9.62 3.32
CA GLY A 24 5.83 8.34 3.23
C GLY A 24 4.94 7.24 2.64
N VAL A 25 3.71 7.09 3.14
CA VAL A 25 2.72 6.14 2.60
C VAL A 25 2.41 6.43 1.12
N GLY A 26 2.22 7.70 0.76
CA GLY A 26 1.95 8.11 -0.62
C GLY A 26 3.10 7.80 -1.57
N LEU A 27 4.34 8.07 -1.17
CA LEU A 27 5.55 7.72 -1.94
C LEU A 27 5.71 6.21 -2.07
N ILE A 28 5.44 5.44 -1.00
CA ILE A 28 5.44 3.98 -1.04
C ILE A 28 4.40 3.47 -2.07
N SER A 29 3.18 4.01 -2.02
CA SER A 29 2.10 3.64 -2.94
C SER A 29 2.48 3.91 -4.40
N GLY A 30 2.89 5.15 -4.70
CA GLY A 30 3.32 5.55 -6.04
C GLY A 30 4.53 4.77 -6.54
N GLY A 31 5.51 4.54 -5.66
CA GLY A 31 6.72 3.77 -5.95
C GLY A 31 6.43 2.31 -6.27
N ILE A 32 5.49 1.66 -5.58
CA ILE A 32 5.11 0.28 -5.92
C ILE A 32 4.34 0.23 -7.23
N VAL A 33 3.28 1.01 -7.37
CA VAL A 33 2.33 0.83 -8.48
C VAL A 33 2.96 1.13 -9.84
N HIS A 34 3.84 2.12 -9.93
CA HIS A 34 4.48 2.48 -11.19
C HIS A 34 5.77 1.70 -11.48
N MET A 35 6.13 0.69 -10.68
CA MET A 35 7.31 -0.16 -10.94
C MET A 35 7.41 -0.67 -12.38
N PRO A 36 6.33 -1.09 -13.06
CA PRO A 36 6.41 -1.57 -14.44
C PRO A 36 6.81 -0.51 -15.47
N ILE A 37 6.63 0.79 -15.16
CA ILE A 37 6.87 1.89 -16.10
C ILE A 37 8.36 2.25 -16.12
N GLU A 38 8.94 2.53 -14.96
CA GLU A 38 10.35 2.94 -14.84
C GLU A 38 10.95 2.41 -13.52
N PRO A 39 11.35 1.12 -13.48
CA PRO A 39 11.68 0.42 -12.23
C PRO A 39 12.74 1.14 -11.39
N ALA A 40 13.77 1.70 -12.02
CA ALA A 40 14.85 2.38 -11.32
C ALA A 40 14.36 3.63 -10.56
N ARG A 41 13.59 4.50 -11.24
CA ARG A 41 13.03 5.71 -10.65
C ARG A 41 12.06 5.38 -9.51
N TYR A 42 11.16 4.44 -9.74
CA TYR A 42 10.15 4.10 -8.75
C TYR A 42 10.69 3.27 -7.58
N SER A 43 11.79 2.53 -7.77
CA SER A 43 12.57 1.94 -6.67
C SER A 43 13.16 3.01 -5.74
N ILE A 44 13.72 4.08 -6.31
CA ILE A 44 14.26 5.21 -5.52
C ILE A 44 13.14 5.88 -4.73
N ILE A 45 12.00 6.16 -5.38
CA ILE A 45 10.82 6.75 -4.72
C ILE A 45 10.33 5.86 -3.57
N LEU A 46 10.26 4.54 -3.79
CA LEU A 46 9.86 3.56 -2.78
C LEU A 46 10.83 3.54 -1.59
N ILE A 47 12.15 3.56 -1.84
CA ILE A 47 13.17 3.61 -0.78
C ILE A 47 13.05 4.89 0.03
N LEU A 48 12.91 6.05 -0.63
CA LEU A 48 12.75 7.34 0.04
C LEU A 48 11.47 7.41 0.85
N GLY A 49 10.35 6.92 0.30
CA GLY A 49 9.07 6.82 0.99
C GLY A 49 9.15 5.91 2.22
N SER A 50 9.81 4.76 2.09
CA SER A 50 10.04 3.82 3.19
C SER A 50 10.88 4.43 4.31
N PHE A 51 11.97 5.12 3.96
CA PHE A 51 12.81 5.81 4.93
C PHE A 51 12.05 6.92 5.67
N LEU A 52 11.28 7.72 4.94
CA LEU A 52 10.46 8.79 5.49
C LEU A 52 9.40 8.22 6.45
N PHE A 53 8.70 7.16 6.03
CA PHE A 53 7.69 6.48 6.80
C PHE A 53 8.25 5.85 8.09
N ILE A 54 9.38 5.14 8.01
CA ILE A 54 10.02 4.52 9.19
C ILE A 54 10.47 5.58 10.18
N SER A 55 11.08 6.66 9.68
CA SER A 55 11.53 7.78 10.52
C SER A 55 10.35 8.44 11.23
N ALA A 56 9.27 8.75 10.50
CA ALA A 56 8.05 9.31 11.07
C ALA A 56 7.40 8.35 12.09
N SER A 57 7.32 7.06 11.76
CA SER A 57 6.78 6.03 12.65
C SER A 57 7.58 5.89 13.93
N PHE A 58 8.91 5.93 13.84
CA PHE A 58 9.79 5.91 15.01
C PHE A 58 9.55 7.13 15.90
N VAL A 59 9.52 8.33 15.32
CA VAL A 59 9.25 9.54 16.10
C VAL A 59 7.86 9.50 16.74
N ASN A 60 6.84 9.08 15.99
CA ASN A 60 5.48 8.97 16.48
C ASN A 60 5.39 8.01 17.68
N GLU A 61 5.93 6.80 17.56
CA GLU A 61 5.79 5.77 18.60
C GLU A 61 6.62 6.09 19.85
N PHE A 62 7.81 6.70 19.72
CA PHE A 62 8.72 6.94 20.85
C PHE A 62 8.62 8.33 21.48
N TYR A 63 8.34 9.37 20.69
CA TYR A 63 8.35 10.75 21.18
C TYR A 63 6.94 11.31 21.40
N ILE A 64 5.99 10.95 20.54
CA ILE A 64 4.60 11.42 20.64
C ILE A 64 3.80 10.50 21.57
N GLU A 65 3.73 9.21 21.23
CA GLU A 65 2.99 8.19 22.00
C GLU A 65 3.76 7.72 23.25
N LYS A 66 5.04 8.06 23.36
CA LYS A 66 5.92 7.75 24.51
C LYS A 66 5.91 6.26 24.89
N LYS A 67 5.82 5.37 23.89
CA LYS A 67 5.82 3.92 24.15
C LYS A 67 7.16 3.48 24.72
N LYS A 68 7.11 2.79 25.85
CA LYS A 68 8.28 2.14 26.44
C LYS A 68 8.45 0.77 25.80
N MET A 69 9.47 0.63 24.95
CA MET A 69 9.80 -0.61 24.25
C MET A 69 11.31 -0.81 24.25
N ASN A 70 11.74 -2.07 24.28
CA ASN A 70 13.13 -2.41 24.02
C ASN A 70 13.42 -2.39 22.50
N LEU A 71 14.71 -2.37 22.13
CA LEU A 71 15.13 -2.29 20.73
C LEU A 71 14.52 -3.40 19.84
N PRO A 72 14.48 -4.68 20.25
CA PRO A 72 13.83 -5.73 19.45
C PRO A 72 12.34 -5.48 19.20
N GLN A 73 11.59 -5.01 20.21
CA GLN A 73 10.18 -4.66 20.05
C GLN A 73 10.00 -3.47 19.11
N ALA A 74 10.86 -2.47 19.21
CA ALA A 74 10.89 -1.31 18.32
C ALA A 74 11.09 -1.73 16.86
N MET A 75 12.13 -2.54 16.60
CA MET A 75 12.44 -3.02 15.26
C MET A 75 11.30 -3.86 14.69
N LYS A 76 10.71 -4.75 15.49
CA LYS A 76 9.54 -5.53 15.10
C LYS A 76 8.36 -4.62 14.74
N LEU A 77 8.06 -3.63 15.57
CA LEU A 77 6.97 -2.68 15.34
C LEU A 77 7.18 -1.91 14.03
N LEU A 78 8.37 -1.34 13.81
CA LEU A 78 8.69 -0.57 12.61
C LEU A 78 8.64 -1.44 11.34
N PHE A 79 9.21 -2.64 11.40
CA PHE A 79 9.19 -3.59 10.29
C PHE A 79 7.77 -3.93 9.85
N PHE A 80 6.90 -4.33 10.79
CA PHE A 80 5.51 -4.64 10.45
C PHE A 80 4.68 -3.39 10.12
N SER A 81 5.07 -2.20 10.61
CA SER A 81 4.46 -0.94 10.17
C SER A 81 4.78 -0.66 8.70
N LEU A 82 6.03 -0.89 8.29
CA LEU A 82 6.45 -0.73 6.91
C LEU A 82 5.72 -1.72 6.00
N LEU A 83 5.69 -3.02 6.36
CA LEU A 83 4.94 -4.02 5.58
C LEU A 83 3.45 -3.69 5.49
N LEU A 84 2.86 -3.17 6.57
CA LEU A 84 1.48 -2.69 6.55
C LEU A 84 1.32 -1.52 5.56
N SER A 85 2.21 -0.54 5.59
CA SER A 85 2.22 0.59 4.65
C SER A 85 2.43 0.13 3.20
N LEU A 86 3.28 -0.85 2.95
CA LEU A 86 3.48 -1.45 1.63
C LEU A 86 2.19 -2.09 1.15
N GLY A 87 1.53 -2.92 1.97
CA GLY A 87 0.26 -3.55 1.62
C GLY A 87 -0.84 -2.52 1.33
N VAL A 88 -0.98 -1.50 2.17
CA VAL A 88 -1.92 -0.38 1.93
C VAL A 88 -1.55 0.40 0.66
N GLY A 89 -0.26 0.61 0.42
CA GLY A 89 0.25 1.27 -0.77
C GLY A 89 -0.05 0.51 -2.06
N MET A 90 0.06 -0.82 -2.04
CA MET A 90 -0.31 -1.72 -3.15
C MET A 90 -1.79 -1.59 -3.49
N VAL A 91 -2.67 -1.61 -2.48
CA VAL A 91 -4.13 -1.49 -2.66
C VAL A 91 -4.48 -0.11 -3.22
N SER A 92 -4.06 0.95 -2.52
CA SER A 92 -4.41 2.33 -2.89
C SER A 92 -3.83 2.73 -4.24
N GLY A 93 -2.58 2.38 -4.52
CA GLY A 93 -1.93 2.66 -5.79
C GLY A 93 -2.55 1.86 -6.92
N GLY A 94 -2.74 0.54 -6.72
CA GLY A 94 -3.37 -0.33 -7.69
C GLY A 94 -4.79 0.10 -8.07
N ILE A 95 -5.57 0.64 -7.13
CA ILE A 95 -6.89 1.22 -7.41
C ILE A 95 -6.77 2.51 -8.24
N GLN A 96 -5.87 3.42 -7.85
CA GLN A 96 -5.72 4.73 -8.52
C GLN A 96 -5.25 4.61 -9.97
N HIS A 97 -4.34 3.68 -10.23
CA HIS A 97 -3.78 3.44 -11.57
C HIS A 97 -4.35 2.17 -12.21
N PHE A 98 -5.55 1.74 -11.80
CA PHE A 98 -6.14 0.53 -12.36
C PHE A 98 -6.41 0.66 -13.86
N GLY A 99 -6.79 1.86 -14.32
CA GLY A 99 -7.00 2.14 -15.75
C GLY A 99 -5.72 2.07 -16.57
N ASP A 100 -4.60 2.53 -16.02
CA ASP A 100 -3.32 2.59 -16.73
C ASP A 100 -2.54 1.28 -16.65
N LEU A 101 -2.63 0.57 -15.52
CA LEU A 101 -1.79 -0.57 -15.15
C LEU A 101 -2.63 -1.77 -14.69
N GLY A 102 -3.82 -1.96 -15.29
CA GLY A 102 -4.81 -2.96 -14.88
C GLY A 102 -4.22 -4.36 -14.68
N GLY A 103 -3.44 -4.84 -15.65
CA GLY A 103 -2.78 -6.15 -15.56
C GLY A 103 -1.79 -6.32 -14.40
N TYR A 104 -1.18 -5.23 -13.92
CA TYR A 104 -0.36 -5.26 -12.71
C TYR A 104 -1.22 -5.07 -11.45
N ALA A 105 -2.24 -4.22 -11.52
CA ALA A 105 -3.15 -3.90 -10.42
C ALA A 105 -3.98 -5.10 -9.96
N VAL A 106 -4.35 -6.02 -10.85
CA VAL A 106 -5.07 -7.26 -10.49
C VAL A 106 -4.29 -8.17 -9.53
N VAL A 107 -2.96 -8.05 -9.50
CA VAL A 107 -2.08 -8.75 -8.55
C VAL A 107 -1.82 -7.91 -7.31
N LEU A 108 -1.58 -6.61 -7.50
CA LEU A 108 -1.27 -5.69 -6.41
C LEU A 108 -2.41 -5.56 -5.39
N ILE A 109 -3.64 -5.36 -5.85
CA ILE A 109 -4.77 -5.09 -4.95
C ILE A 109 -5.00 -6.29 -4.00
N PRO A 110 -5.19 -7.53 -4.50
CA PRO A 110 -5.46 -8.64 -3.60
C PRO A 110 -4.21 -9.03 -2.78
N GLY A 111 -3.02 -8.96 -3.36
CA GLY A 111 -1.75 -9.18 -2.63
C GLY A 111 -1.54 -8.17 -1.50
N GLY A 112 -1.89 -6.90 -1.73
CA GLY A 112 -1.81 -5.82 -0.75
C GLY A 112 -2.76 -6.03 0.42
N ILE A 113 -3.96 -6.55 0.18
CA ILE A 113 -4.91 -6.93 1.24
C ILE A 113 -4.30 -8.02 2.13
N VAL A 114 -3.78 -9.10 1.54
CA VAL A 114 -3.14 -10.18 2.31
C VAL A 114 -1.95 -9.65 3.11
N LEU A 115 -1.05 -8.90 2.47
CA LEU A 115 0.14 -8.36 3.13
C LEU A 115 -0.23 -7.42 4.27
N SER A 116 -1.19 -6.51 4.06
CA SER A 116 -1.62 -5.56 5.08
C SER A 116 -2.28 -6.24 6.28
N VAL A 117 -3.17 -7.22 6.08
CA VAL A 117 -3.81 -7.96 7.17
C VAL A 117 -2.80 -8.75 8.00
N LEU A 118 -1.89 -9.48 7.35
CA LEU A 118 -0.83 -10.21 8.06
C LEU A 118 0.07 -9.25 8.84
N SER A 119 0.50 -8.16 8.21
CA SER A 119 1.33 -7.15 8.85
C SER A 119 0.61 -6.51 10.04
N PHE A 120 -0.69 -6.26 9.94
CA PHE A 120 -1.50 -5.72 11.04
C PHE A 120 -1.54 -6.68 12.23
N ILE A 121 -1.75 -7.97 12.00
CA ILE A 121 -1.78 -9.00 13.06
C ILE A 121 -0.43 -9.02 13.79
N PHE A 122 0.68 -9.05 13.05
CA PHE A 122 2.02 -9.11 13.63
C PHE A 122 2.45 -7.80 14.32
N LYS A 123 2.13 -6.64 13.72
CA LYS A 123 2.40 -5.31 14.29
C LYS A 123 1.78 -5.17 15.68
N ASN A 124 0.54 -5.66 15.83
CA ASN A 124 -0.23 -5.53 17.07
C ASN A 124 -0.05 -6.72 18.03
N ASN A 125 0.84 -7.67 17.72
CA ASN A 125 1.08 -8.88 18.53
C ASN A 125 -0.21 -9.66 18.85
N ILE A 126 -1.15 -9.69 17.89
CA ILE A 126 -2.44 -10.38 18.08
C ILE A 126 -2.18 -11.88 18.09
N LYS A 127 -2.44 -12.52 19.23
CA LYS A 127 -2.35 -13.98 19.37
C LYS A 127 -3.67 -14.61 18.95
N LEU A 128 -3.66 -15.32 17.83
CA LEU A 128 -4.82 -16.04 17.32
C LEU A 128 -4.78 -17.50 17.78
N ASN A 129 -5.90 -18.01 18.28
CA ASN A 129 -6.08 -19.45 18.44
C ASN A 129 -6.47 -20.11 17.10
N THR A 130 -6.50 -21.44 17.04
CA THR A 130 -6.79 -22.18 15.79
C THR A 130 -8.10 -21.74 15.14
N LYS A 131 -9.18 -21.55 15.91
CA LYS A 131 -10.48 -21.13 15.38
C LYS A 131 -10.41 -19.74 14.77
N GLN A 132 -9.74 -18.80 15.44
CA GLN A 132 -9.56 -17.43 14.95
C GLN A 132 -8.65 -17.40 13.72
N THR A 133 -7.57 -18.19 13.70
CA THR A 133 -6.69 -18.33 12.53
C THR A 133 -7.47 -18.87 11.33
N THR A 134 -8.25 -19.94 11.50
CA THR A 134 -9.12 -20.47 10.44
C THR A 134 -10.11 -19.41 9.97
N LEU A 135 -10.73 -18.66 10.88
CA LEU A 135 -11.67 -17.59 10.53
C LEU A 135 -11.00 -16.48 9.71
N VAL A 136 -9.82 -16.01 10.12
CA VAL A 136 -9.07 -14.98 9.38
C VAL A 136 -8.69 -15.47 7.98
N ILE A 137 -8.19 -16.71 7.87
CA ILE A 137 -7.83 -17.31 6.58
C ILE A 137 -9.07 -17.44 5.68
N THR A 138 -10.17 -17.95 6.22
CA THR A 138 -11.43 -18.08 5.48
C THR A 138 -11.95 -16.72 5.02
N MET A 139 -11.93 -15.70 5.88
CA MET A 139 -12.33 -14.34 5.50
C MET A 139 -11.43 -13.75 4.42
N LEU A 140 -10.11 -13.94 4.53
CA LEU A 140 -9.16 -13.51 3.52
C LEU A 140 -9.43 -14.19 2.17
N LEU A 141 -9.65 -15.51 2.15
CA LEU A 141 -9.96 -16.24 0.92
C LEU A 141 -11.31 -15.80 0.33
N LEU A 142 -12.34 -15.66 1.15
CA LEU A 142 -13.67 -15.20 0.72
C LEU A 142 -13.64 -13.77 0.17
N LEU A 143 -12.72 -12.92 0.61
CA LEU A 143 -12.54 -11.57 0.09
C LEU A 143 -11.64 -11.55 -1.17
N VAL A 144 -10.46 -12.14 -1.06
CA VAL A 144 -9.39 -12.02 -2.06
C VAL A 144 -9.69 -12.83 -3.32
N SER A 145 -10.25 -14.04 -3.20
CA SER A 145 -10.49 -14.88 -4.37
C SER A 145 -11.56 -14.32 -5.32
N PRO A 146 -12.76 -13.91 -4.85
CA PRO A 146 -13.74 -13.29 -5.74
C PRO A 146 -13.28 -11.93 -6.28
N LEU A 147 -12.57 -11.15 -5.46
CA LEU A 147 -12.01 -9.87 -5.89
C LEU A 147 -11.00 -10.06 -7.03
N ALA A 148 -10.01 -10.93 -6.82
CA ALA A 148 -9.00 -11.24 -7.84
C ALA A 148 -9.65 -11.77 -9.13
N PHE A 149 -10.62 -12.67 -9.01
CA PHE A 149 -11.36 -13.18 -10.16
C PHE A 149 -12.09 -12.06 -10.92
N THR A 150 -12.80 -11.19 -10.20
CA THR A 150 -13.56 -10.09 -10.81
C THR A 150 -12.65 -9.09 -11.50
N LEU A 151 -11.53 -8.72 -10.88
CA LEU A 151 -10.56 -7.79 -11.47
C LEU A 151 -9.92 -8.38 -12.74
N ASN A 152 -9.51 -9.66 -12.71
CA ASN A 152 -8.97 -10.33 -13.89
C ASN A 152 -10.01 -10.41 -15.02
N TRP A 153 -11.23 -10.83 -14.69
CA TRP A 153 -12.32 -10.90 -15.67
C TRP A 153 -12.62 -9.54 -16.31
N TYR A 154 -12.58 -8.46 -15.53
CA TYR A 154 -12.78 -7.10 -16.03
C TYR A 154 -11.67 -6.67 -17.00
N VAL A 155 -10.40 -6.86 -16.62
CA VAL A 155 -9.24 -6.49 -17.45
C VAL A 155 -9.22 -7.29 -18.76
N ASP A 156 -9.50 -8.59 -18.70
CA ASP A 156 -9.63 -9.43 -19.89
C ASP A 156 -10.77 -8.95 -20.81
N GLY A 157 -11.90 -8.55 -20.24
CA GLY A 157 -13.05 -8.04 -20.98
C GLY A 157 -12.75 -6.73 -21.71
N VAL A 158 -12.07 -5.79 -21.04
CA VAL A 158 -11.62 -4.52 -21.65
C VAL A 158 -10.63 -4.79 -22.78
N THR A 159 -9.62 -5.60 -22.53
CA THR A 159 -8.57 -5.93 -23.51
C THR A 159 -9.15 -6.59 -24.77
N ARG A 160 -10.14 -7.48 -24.63
CA ARG A 160 -10.84 -8.10 -25.76
C ARG A 160 -11.62 -7.09 -26.60
N THR A 161 -12.23 -6.10 -25.96
CA THR A 161 -13.05 -5.09 -26.64
C THR A 161 -12.18 -4.14 -27.46
N GLU A 162 -11.02 -3.73 -26.93
CA GLU A 162 -10.04 -2.90 -27.66
C GLU A 162 -9.53 -3.60 -28.91
N ASN A 163 -9.10 -4.86 -28.79
CA ASN A 163 -8.61 -5.66 -29.93
C ASN A 163 -9.65 -5.81 -31.05
N ILE A 164 -10.94 -6.00 -30.72
CA ILE A 164 -12.02 -6.10 -31.71
C ILE A 164 -12.24 -4.75 -32.43
N SER A 165 -12.07 -3.66 -31.71
CA SER A 165 -12.26 -2.29 -32.23
C SER A 165 -11.15 -1.92 -33.21
N GLU A 166 -9.91 -2.30 -32.92
CA GLU A 166 -8.74 -2.08 -33.78
C GLU A 166 -8.87 -2.87 -35.10
N VAL A 167 -9.19 -4.17 -35.02
CA VAL A 167 -9.41 -5.03 -36.20
C VAL A 167 -10.54 -4.49 -37.10
N LYS A 168 -11.61 -3.93 -36.51
CA LYS A 168 -12.71 -3.33 -37.28
C LYS A 168 -12.31 -2.04 -38.00
N ASN A 169 -11.39 -1.26 -37.45
CA ASN A 169 -10.91 -0.01 -38.06
C ASN A 169 -9.97 -0.28 -39.24
N ASP A 170 -9.10 -1.28 -39.12
CA ASP A 170 -8.18 -1.68 -40.19
C ASP A 170 -8.89 -2.34 -41.39
N GLY A 171 -10.04 -2.97 -41.16
CA GLY A 171 -10.84 -3.62 -42.19
C GLY A 171 -11.60 -2.69 -43.16
N HIS A 172 -11.61 -1.37 -42.92
CA HIS A 172 -12.31 -0.39 -43.75
C HIS A 172 -11.39 0.50 -44.60
N GLY A 173 -10.07 0.25 -44.61
CA GLY A 173 -9.06 1.12 -45.26
C GLY A 173 -8.65 0.79 -46.70
N HIS A 174 -9.17 -0.26 -47.34
CA HIS A 174 -8.75 -0.65 -48.70
C HIS A 174 -9.91 -0.56 -49.70
N GLY A 175 -10.14 0.65 -50.22
CA GLY A 175 -11.17 0.88 -51.22
C GLY A 175 -11.14 2.29 -51.81
N HIS A 176 -9.99 2.73 -52.35
CA HIS A 176 -9.90 3.83 -53.32
C HIS A 176 -8.76 3.56 -54.31
#